data_AF-A0A356WZE8-F1
#
_entry.id   AF-A0A356WZE8-F1
#
_cell.length_a   1.000
_cell.length_b   1.000
_cell.length_c   1.000
_cell.angle_alpha   90.00
_cell.angle_beta   90.00
_cell.angle_gamma   90.00
#
_symmetry.space_group_name_H-M   'P 1'
#
loop_
_entity.id
_entity.type
_entity.pdbx_description
1 polymer ?
#
loop_
_entity_poly.entity_id
_entity_poly.type
_entity_poly.pdbx_seq_one_letter_code
_entity_poly.pdbx_strand_id
1 'polypeptide(L)'
;MNNKISTSSLYLLIVFFVAPVFCQAQFVDEFTDDNVNAWSFFTGDGNAYMNFTPKDDFARISVDASNDQHNVWWAIIKRNVAPALDLSKLKDKDHELRIEAKVRVSDAPRRINFMINTQRTTDFH
;
A
#
# COMPACT_ATOMS: atom_id res chain seq x y z
N MET A 1 -31.03 -15.49 36.07
CA MET A 1 -29.91 -14.71 36.64
C MET A 1 -29.68 -13.51 35.74
N ASN A 2 -30.10 -12.31 36.16
CA ASN A 2 -29.88 -11.07 35.39
C ASN A 2 -28.49 -10.54 35.71
N ASN A 3 -27.53 -10.74 34.81
CA ASN A 3 -26.23 -10.10 34.89
C ASN A 3 -26.42 -8.60 34.64
N LYS A 4 -26.41 -7.79 35.71
CA LYS A 4 -26.37 -6.33 35.60
C LYS A 4 -25.01 -5.94 35.04
N ILE A 5 -24.99 -5.39 33.83
CA ILE A 5 -23.78 -4.81 33.23
C ILE A 5 -23.41 -3.58 34.07
N SER A 6 -22.18 -3.56 34.59
CA SER A 6 -21.63 -2.41 35.33
C SER A 6 -21.46 -1.22 34.39
N THR A 7 -21.70 -0.01 34.88
CA THR A 7 -21.50 1.24 34.13
C THR A 7 -20.07 1.34 33.56
N SER A 8 -19.08 0.84 34.30
CA SER A 8 -17.67 0.76 33.83
C SER A 8 -17.50 -0.19 32.65
N SER A 9 -18.20 -1.33 32.66
CA SER A 9 -18.22 -2.28 31.55
C SER A 9 -18.91 -1.69 30.31
N LEU A 10 -19.93 -0.85 30.50
CA LEU A 10 -20.59 -0.14 29.40
C LEU A 10 -19.67 0.92 28.75
N TYR A 11 -18.92 1.69 29.54
CA TYR A 11 -17.94 2.64 29.00
C TYR A 11 -16.81 1.96 28.23
N LEU A 12 -16.30 0.83 28.74
CA LEU A 12 -15.26 0.05 28.05
C LEU A 12 -15.76 -0.46 26.70
N LEU A 13 -17.02 -0.92 26.66
CA LEU A 13 -17.67 -1.37 25.43
C LEU A 13 -17.79 -0.23 24.40
N ILE A 14 -18.22 0.96 24.85
CA ILE A 14 -18.33 2.14 23.98
C ILE A 14 -16.96 2.53 23.41
N VAL A 15 -15.92 2.58 24.25
CA VAL A 15 -14.55 2.89 23.79
C VAL A 15 -14.07 1.87 22.75
N PHE A 16 -14.35 0.58 22.96
CA PHE A 16 -13.95 -0.47 22.03
C PHE A 16 -14.63 -0.34 20.66
N PHE A 17 -15.90 0.06 20.62
CA PHE A 17 -16.62 0.27 19.35
C PHE A 17 -16.27 1.59 18.65
N VAL A 18 -15.85 2.60 19.39
CA VAL A 18 -15.58 3.95 18.85
C VAL A 18 -14.11 4.11 18.42
N ALA A 19 -13.16 3.45 19.09
CA ALA A 19 -11.73 3.51 18.77
C ALA A 19 -11.37 3.24 17.27
N PRO A 20 -11.93 2.23 16.56
CA PRO A 20 -11.56 1.98 15.17
C PRO A 20 -12.00 3.09 14.20
N VAL A 21 -13.02 3.87 14.57
CA VAL A 21 -13.48 5.02 13.76
C VAL A 21 -12.41 6.11 13.69
N PHE A 22 -11.58 6.22 14.73
CA PHE A 22 -10.50 7.22 14.79
C PHE A 22 -9.16 6.73 14.24
N CYS A 23 -9.04 5.44 13.91
CA CYS A 23 -7.83 4.84 13.36
C CYS A 23 -8.00 4.51 11.87
N GLN A 24 -8.41 5.50 11.08
CA GLN A 24 -8.49 5.38 9.63
C GLN A 24 -7.11 5.62 9.01
N ALA A 25 -6.79 4.87 7.96
CA ALA A 25 -5.59 5.13 7.17
C ALA A 25 -5.73 6.47 6.44
N GLN A 26 -4.63 7.23 6.37
CA GLN A 26 -4.63 8.53 5.69
C GLN A 26 -4.64 8.41 4.16
N PHE A 27 -4.21 7.24 3.66
CA PHE A 27 -4.28 6.88 2.26
C PHE A 27 -4.71 5.42 2.15
N VAL A 28 -5.70 5.16 1.30
CA VAL A 28 -6.18 3.82 0.96
C VAL A 28 -6.43 3.81 -0.54
N ASP A 29 -6.02 2.73 -1.19
CA ASP A 29 -6.37 2.44 -2.57
C ASP A 29 -6.89 1.01 -2.64
N GLU A 30 -8.21 0.87 -2.83
CA GLU A 30 -8.89 -0.41 -2.96
C GLU A 30 -9.05 -0.82 -4.43
N PHE A 31 -8.64 0.04 -5.37
CA PHE A 31 -8.81 -0.17 -6.82
C PHE A 31 -10.27 -0.43 -7.25
N THR A 32 -11.25 0.10 -6.50
CA THR A 32 -12.70 -0.08 -6.74
C THR A 32 -13.23 0.79 -7.87
N ASP A 33 -12.47 1.82 -8.28
CA ASP A 33 -12.84 2.75 -9.36
C ASP A 33 -12.29 2.33 -10.73
N ASP A 34 -11.73 1.11 -10.84
CA ASP A 34 -11.07 0.57 -12.02
C ASP A 34 -10.04 1.55 -12.62
N ASN A 35 -9.35 2.33 -11.78
CA ASN A 35 -8.38 3.32 -12.22
C ASN A 35 -7.00 3.15 -11.56
N VAL A 36 -5.94 3.22 -12.37
CA VAL A 36 -4.54 3.19 -11.91
C VAL A 36 -3.71 4.36 -12.44
N ASN A 37 -4.33 5.39 -13.04
CA ASN A 37 -3.62 6.52 -13.66
C ASN A 37 -2.74 7.29 -12.68
N ALA A 38 -3.09 7.21 -11.40
CA ALA A 38 -2.38 7.84 -10.30
C ALA A 38 -1.08 7.08 -9.91
N TRP A 39 -0.93 5.86 -10.41
CA TRP A 39 0.24 4.99 -10.25
C TRP A 39 1.09 5.02 -11.51
N SER A 40 2.40 5.10 -11.31
CA SER A 40 3.37 4.84 -12.39
C SER A 40 3.86 3.41 -12.30
N PHE A 41 4.17 2.80 -13.44
CA PHE A 41 4.69 1.44 -13.48
C PHE A 41 5.80 1.30 -14.52
N PHE A 42 6.79 0.47 -14.22
CA PHE A 42 8.01 0.34 -15.00
C PHE A 42 8.55 -1.09 -14.91
N THR A 43 9.23 -1.52 -15.98
CA THR A 43 9.98 -2.78 -16.04
C THR A 43 11.37 -2.49 -16.63
N GLY A 44 12.35 -3.33 -16.33
CA GLY A 44 13.74 -3.08 -16.76
C GLY A 44 14.70 -4.26 -16.64
N ASP A 45 15.97 -3.96 -16.91
CA ASP A 45 17.18 -4.82 -16.94
C ASP A 45 17.19 -5.99 -17.92
N GLY A 46 16.10 -6.21 -18.64
CA GLY A 46 15.96 -7.26 -19.62
C GLY A 46 14.92 -6.97 -20.68
N ASN A 47 14.47 -7.99 -21.39
CA ASN A 47 13.49 -7.87 -22.48
C ASN A 47 12.12 -8.34 -22.02
N ALA A 48 11.52 -7.55 -21.13
CA ALA A 48 10.23 -7.82 -20.54
C ALA A 48 9.23 -6.70 -20.82
N TYR A 49 7.99 -7.08 -21.09
CA TYR A 49 6.85 -6.18 -21.16
C TYR A 49 6.04 -6.24 -19.86
N MET A 50 5.57 -5.09 -19.39
CA MET A 50 4.73 -4.99 -18.19
C MET A 50 3.43 -4.28 -18.52
N ASN A 51 2.34 -4.80 -17.95
CA ASN A 51 1.05 -4.12 -17.91
C ASN A 51 0.57 -4.00 -16.45
N PHE A 52 -0.09 -2.91 -16.12
CA PHE A 52 -0.67 -2.66 -14.80
C PHE A 52 -2.14 -2.28 -14.96
N THR A 53 -3.03 -3.13 -14.48
CA THR A 53 -4.48 -2.99 -14.72
C THR A 53 -5.27 -3.22 -13.43
N PRO A 54 -6.20 -2.34 -13.08
CA PRO A 54 -7.18 -2.59 -12.03
C PRO A 54 -8.27 -3.53 -12.54
N LYS A 55 -8.71 -4.47 -11.71
CA LYS A 55 -9.85 -5.33 -11.95
C LYS A 55 -10.24 -6.10 -10.69
N ASP A 56 -11.54 -6.25 -10.44
CA ASP A 56 -12.09 -7.10 -9.38
C ASP A 56 -11.60 -6.67 -7.96
N ASP A 57 -11.58 -5.36 -7.69
CA ASP A 57 -11.14 -4.75 -6.42
C ASP A 57 -9.66 -5.00 -6.04
N PHE A 58 -8.80 -5.17 -7.05
CA PHE A 58 -7.35 -5.14 -6.90
C PHE A 58 -6.67 -4.67 -8.19
N ALA A 59 -5.41 -4.25 -8.08
CA ALA A 59 -4.57 -4.05 -9.25
C ALA A 59 -3.72 -5.29 -9.56
N ARG A 60 -3.55 -5.58 -10.84
CA ARG A 60 -2.76 -6.68 -11.37
C ARG A 60 -1.55 -6.16 -12.10
N ILE A 61 -0.39 -6.65 -11.69
CA ILE A 61 0.85 -6.56 -12.47
C ILE A 61 0.95 -7.82 -13.33
N SER A 62 1.02 -7.64 -14.65
CA SER A 62 1.30 -8.72 -15.60
C SER A 62 2.65 -8.46 -16.25
N VAL A 63 3.56 -9.42 -16.19
CA VAL A 63 4.88 -9.33 -16.83
C VAL A 63 5.03 -10.47 -17.83
N ASP A 64 5.37 -10.12 -19.06
CA ASP A 64 5.78 -11.06 -20.09
C ASP A 64 7.28 -10.89 -20.36
N ALA A 65 8.06 -11.86 -19.91
CA ALA A 65 9.51 -11.93 -20.12
C ALA A 65 9.90 -13.08 -21.06
N SER A 66 8.97 -13.56 -21.90
CA SER A 66 9.22 -14.71 -22.80
C SER A 66 10.36 -14.46 -23.79
N ASN A 67 10.65 -13.20 -24.11
CA ASN A 67 11.76 -12.79 -24.98
C ASN A 67 13.04 -12.41 -24.21
N ASP A 68 13.05 -12.56 -22.88
CA ASP A 68 14.19 -12.28 -22.03
C ASP A 68 15.09 -13.52 -21.92
N GLN A 69 16.21 -13.51 -22.63
CA GLN A 69 17.14 -14.64 -22.67
C GLN A 69 17.86 -14.89 -21.34
N HIS A 70 17.99 -13.86 -20.50
CA HIS A 70 18.75 -13.94 -19.26
C HIS A 70 17.84 -14.04 -18.03
N ASN A 71 16.53 -13.86 -18.22
CA ASN A 71 15.52 -13.78 -17.17
C ASN A 71 15.91 -12.75 -16.10
N VAL A 72 16.50 -11.64 -16.54
CA VAL A 72 16.94 -10.52 -15.69
C VAL A 72 15.92 -9.41 -15.84
N TRP A 73 14.77 -9.57 -15.19
CA TRP A 73 13.72 -8.57 -15.21
C TRP A 73 13.24 -8.23 -13.81
N TRP A 74 12.71 -7.03 -13.68
CA TRP A 74 11.98 -6.56 -12.52
C TRP A 74 10.78 -5.75 -12.95
N ALA A 75 9.79 -5.62 -12.06
CA ALA A 75 8.62 -4.79 -12.25
C ALA A 75 8.40 -3.93 -10.99
N ILE A 76 8.09 -2.66 -11.19
CA ILE A 76 7.86 -1.69 -10.12
C ILE A 76 6.56 -0.96 -10.39
N ILE A 77 5.78 -0.75 -9.32
CA ILE A 77 4.71 0.26 -9.28
C ILE A 77 5.10 1.33 -8.26
N LYS A 78 4.72 2.58 -8.52
CA LYS A 78 5.05 3.73 -7.68
C LYS A 78 3.85 4.66 -7.55
N ARG A 79 3.57 5.09 -6.32
CA ARG A 79 2.54 6.08 -5.99
C ARG A 79 3.13 7.20 -5.14
N ASN A 80 2.86 8.44 -5.51
CA ASN A 80 3.09 9.57 -4.61
C ASN A 80 1.92 9.68 -3.64
N VAL A 81 2.14 9.27 -2.39
CA VAL A 81 1.15 9.34 -1.31
C VAL A 81 1.32 10.56 -0.42
N ALA A 82 2.41 11.32 -0.56
CA ALA A 82 2.72 12.46 0.30
C ALA A 82 1.57 13.49 0.43
N PRO A 83 0.81 13.83 -0.63
CA PRO A 83 -0.32 14.77 -0.51
C PRO A 83 -1.46 14.30 0.40
N ALA A 84 -1.58 12.99 0.64
CA ALA A 84 -2.62 12.40 1.50
C ALA A 84 -2.14 12.21 2.95
N LEU A 85 -0.83 12.28 3.21
CA LEU A 85 -0.25 12.00 4.52
C LEU A 85 -0.05 13.27 5.33
N ASP A 86 -0.30 13.20 6.64
CA ASP A 86 0.11 14.25 7.58
C ASP A 86 1.56 14.03 7.98
N LEU A 87 2.47 14.48 7.12
CA LEU A 87 3.90 14.34 7.32
C LEU A 87 4.41 15.10 8.55
N SER A 88 3.62 16.04 9.11
CA SER A 88 4.02 16.77 10.31
C SER A 88 4.13 15.86 11.53
N LYS A 89 3.29 14.81 11.60
CA LYS A 89 3.33 13.79 12.65
C LYS A 89 4.62 12.98 12.64
N LEU A 90 5.21 12.75 11.48
CA LEU A 90 6.48 12.00 11.36
C LEU A 90 7.69 12.75 11.93
N LYS A 91 7.54 14.00 12.36
CA LYS A 91 8.56 14.72 13.15
C LYS A 91 8.58 14.26 14.60
N ASP A 92 7.46 13.76 15.10
CA ASP A 92 7.34 13.20 16.42
C ASP A 92 7.81 11.75 16.40
N LYS A 93 8.70 11.43 17.35
CA LYS A 93 9.29 10.10 17.53
C LYS A 93 8.29 9.06 18.00
N ASP A 94 7.15 9.49 18.55
CA ASP A 94 6.08 8.61 18.99
C ASP A 94 5.11 8.24 17.84
N HIS A 95 5.40 8.70 16.61
CA HIS A 95 4.62 8.42 15.41
C HIS A 95 5.44 7.70 14.35
N GLU A 96 4.84 6.68 13.74
CA GLU A 96 5.47 5.88 12.69
C GLU A 96 4.61 5.86 11.43
N LEU A 97 5.27 5.69 10.27
CA LEU A 97 4.58 5.42 9.02
C LEU A 97 4.32 3.92 8.90
N ARG A 98 3.04 3.53 8.92
CA ARG A 98 2.60 2.15 8.66
C ARG A 98 2.18 2.00 7.20
N ILE A 99 2.67 0.93 6.56
CA ILE A 99 2.28 0.56 5.20
C ILE A 99 1.75 -0.86 5.24
N GLU A 100 0.59 -1.07 4.62
CA GLU A 100 -0.04 -2.37 4.49
C GLU A 100 -0.41 -2.61 3.03
N ALA A 101 -0.17 -3.82 2.55
CA ALA A 101 -0.55 -4.24 1.23
C ALA A 101 -0.90 -5.72 1.25
N LYS A 102 -2.00 -6.07 0.58
CA LYS A 102 -2.39 -7.46 0.34
C LYS A 102 -1.91 -7.87 -1.04
N VAL A 103 -0.95 -8.79 -1.10
CA VAL A 103 -0.33 -9.19 -2.38
C VAL A 103 -0.47 -10.69 -2.58
N ARG A 104 -0.81 -11.09 -3.80
CA ARG A 104 -0.80 -12.48 -4.27
C ARG A 104 0.13 -12.59 -5.47
N VAL A 105 1.11 -13.48 -5.38
CA VAL A 105 2.01 -13.80 -6.51
C VAL A 105 1.40 -14.91 -7.37
N SER A 106 1.73 -14.93 -8.67
CA SER A 106 1.23 -15.94 -9.63
C SER A 106 1.78 -17.34 -9.33
N ASP A 107 3.08 -17.42 -9.07
CA ASP A 107 3.86 -18.63 -8.84
C ASP A 107 4.98 -18.31 -7.86
N ALA A 108 5.46 -19.31 -7.12
CA ALA A 108 6.51 -19.15 -6.13
C ALA A 108 7.81 -19.84 -6.60
N PRO A 109 9.00 -19.27 -6.25
CA PRO A 109 9.19 -18.07 -5.44
C PRO A 109 9.30 -16.78 -6.28
N ARG A 110 8.61 -15.71 -5.84
CA ARG A 110 8.83 -14.33 -6.30
C ARG A 110 9.16 -13.47 -5.10
N ARG A 111 10.09 -12.52 -5.27
CA ARG A 111 10.48 -11.57 -4.23
C ARG A 111 9.69 -10.29 -4.41
N ILE A 112 9.14 -9.78 -3.32
CA ILE A 112 8.47 -8.48 -3.28
C ILE A 112 9.24 -7.62 -2.29
N ASN A 113 9.62 -6.42 -2.73
CA ASN A 113 10.27 -5.44 -1.90
C ASN A 113 9.38 -4.19 -1.81
N PHE A 114 9.20 -3.69 -0.60
CA PHE A 114 8.58 -2.38 -0.37
C PHE A 114 9.67 -1.35 -0.14
N MET A 115 9.57 -0.23 -0.84
CA MET A 115 10.49 0.88 -0.68
C MET A 115 9.72 2.18 -0.53
N ILE A 116 10.02 2.93 0.52
CA ILE A 116 9.57 4.31 0.68
C ILE A 116 10.67 5.19 0.13
N ASN A 117 10.36 5.91 -0.94
CA ASN A 117 11.28 6.91 -1.47
C ASN A 117 10.96 8.26 -0.82
N THR A 118 11.84 8.73 0.05
CA THR A 118 11.81 10.10 0.57
C THR A 118 12.76 10.95 -0.27
N GLN A 119 12.23 12.02 -0.87
CA GLN A 119 13.06 12.95 -1.63
C GLN A 119 14.05 13.61 -0.65
N ARG A 120 15.34 13.26 -0.73
CA ARG A 120 16.38 13.79 0.16
C ARG A 120 16.96 15.13 -0.29
N THR A 121 16.72 15.54 -1.54
CA THR A 121 17.36 16.71 -2.15
C THR A 121 16.37 17.53 -2.98
N THR A 122 16.43 18.85 -2.82
CA THR A 122 15.80 19.86 -3.69
C THR A 122 16.71 20.29 -4.84
N ASP A 123 17.84 19.61 -5.07
CA ASP A 123 18.69 19.88 -6.23
C ASP A 123 18.13 19.18 -7.46
N PHE A 124 17.51 19.99 -8.32
CA PHE A 124 17.26 19.65 -9.71
C PHE A 124 18.45 20.21 -10.50
N HIS A 125 19.35 19.33 -10.95
CA HIS A 125 20.37 19.66 -11.94
C HIS A 125 19.94 19.14 -13.32
#